data_AF-A0A2A2LD09-F1
#
_entry.id   AF-A0A2A2LD09-F1
#
_cell.length_a   1.000
_cell.length_b   1.000
_cell.length_c   1.000
_cell.angle_alpha   90.00
_cell.angle_beta   90.00
_cell.angle_gamma   90.00
#
_symmetry.space_group_name_H-M   'P 1'
#
loop_
_entity.id
_entity.type
_entity.pdbx_description
1 polymer ?
#
loop_
_entity_poly.entity_id
_entity_poly.type
_entity_poly.pdbx_seq_one_letter_code
_entity_poly.pdbx_strand_id
1 'polypeptide(L)'
;MGRYMESQVPSVFVSNYAEGIEKVRQHKGRYAFLLEATANEYENNQLPCDTMKVGANLNSIGYGIATPFGSDWKDLINLAILALQEKGELKKLEMKWWVELTDCVKDTSADGSGASLNLSKVAGIFYILTGGMIASMLAALGEFLYRSRIEARKSDSNSLVGNFAKNLKSALSSQLRLSVQGGAVAQPGTQSFEAIKRQQTASFLPASNDKDSSMASDNRLSPTYQPYNTAV
;
A
#
# COMPACT_ATOMS: atom_id res chain seq x y z
N MET A 1 8.48 33.86 -15.26
CA MET A 1 8.00 32.57 -15.77
C MET A 1 8.42 32.32 -17.22
N GLY A 2 8.09 33.20 -18.18
CA GLY A 2 8.47 33.01 -19.60
C GLY A 2 9.97 32.76 -19.86
N ARG A 3 10.87 33.57 -19.27
CA ARG A 3 12.33 33.37 -19.40
C ARG A 3 12.82 31.99 -18.94
N TYR A 4 12.15 31.38 -17.96
CA TYR A 4 12.49 30.04 -17.51
C TYR A 4 12.10 29.02 -18.57
N MET A 5 10.88 29.12 -19.11
CA MET A 5 10.36 28.21 -20.15
C MET A 5 11.19 28.25 -21.43
N GLU A 6 11.64 29.45 -21.84
CA GLU A 6 12.49 29.63 -23.03
C GLU A 6 13.90 29.04 -22.87
N SER A 7 14.43 29.02 -21.65
CA SER A 7 15.81 28.54 -21.38
C SER A 7 15.94 27.03 -21.19
N GLN A 8 14.84 26.28 -21.11
CA GLN A 8 14.88 24.83 -20.84
C GLN A 8 15.28 24.04 -22.09
N VAL A 9 16.20 23.08 -21.90
CA VAL A 9 16.58 22.07 -22.89
C VAL A 9 16.41 20.70 -22.24
N PRO A 10 15.53 19.82 -22.78
CA PRO A 10 14.72 19.96 -23.98
C PRO A 10 13.56 20.97 -23.82
N SER A 11 13.02 21.43 -24.96
CA SER A 11 11.90 22.39 -24.99
C SER A 11 10.70 21.90 -24.17
N VAL A 12 10.16 22.80 -23.34
CA VAL A 12 8.95 22.54 -22.54
C VAL A 12 7.66 22.73 -23.33
N PHE A 13 7.74 23.41 -24.48
CA PHE A 13 6.60 23.67 -25.36
C PHE A 13 6.22 22.42 -26.16
N VAL A 14 4.93 22.29 -26.42
CA VAL A 14 4.32 21.24 -27.26
C VAL A 14 3.52 21.91 -28.37
N SER A 15 3.32 21.22 -29.49
CA SER A 15 2.58 21.80 -30.62
C SER A 15 1.07 21.64 -30.47
N ASN A 16 0.62 20.57 -29.79
CA ASN A 16 -0.80 20.20 -29.69
C ASN A 16 -1.21 19.91 -28.24
N TYR A 17 -2.50 20.07 -27.92
CA TYR A 17 -3.01 19.73 -26.58
C TYR A 17 -2.85 18.26 -26.24
N ALA A 18 -3.16 17.35 -27.18
CA ALA A 18 -3.02 15.91 -26.94
C ALA A 18 -1.58 15.51 -26.57
N GLU A 19 -0.59 16.12 -27.20
CA GLU A 19 0.83 15.90 -26.89
C GLU A 19 1.18 16.42 -25.47
N GLY A 20 0.69 17.60 -25.11
CA GLY A 20 0.90 18.18 -23.78
C GLY A 20 0.28 17.36 -22.66
N ILE A 21 -0.97 16.91 -22.84
CA ILE A 21 -1.70 16.09 -21.88
C ILE A 21 -0.99 14.74 -21.70
N GLU A 22 -0.62 14.08 -22.80
CA GLU A 22 0.11 12.81 -22.74
C GLU A 22 1.47 12.97 -22.04
N LYS A 23 2.19 14.06 -22.31
CA LYS A 23 3.45 14.38 -21.63
C LYS A 23 3.27 14.53 -20.12
N VAL A 24 2.19 15.18 -19.67
CA VAL A 24 1.83 15.27 -18.24
C VAL A 24 1.62 13.89 -17.63
N ARG A 25 0.84 13.02 -18.31
CA ARG A 25 0.58 11.64 -17.88
C ARG A 25 1.85 10.80 -17.78
N GLN A 26 2.77 10.95 -18.73
CA GLN A 26 4.04 10.21 -18.75
C GLN A 26 5.01 10.64 -17.65
N HIS A 27 5.07 11.94 -17.33
CA HIS A 27 6.02 12.49 -16.37
C HIS A 27 5.58 12.40 -14.90
N LYS A 28 4.38 11.86 -14.61
CA LYS A 28 3.89 11.51 -13.26
C LYS A 28 4.17 12.59 -12.19
N GLY A 29 3.78 13.83 -12.46
CA GLY A 29 3.89 14.96 -11.52
C GLY A 29 5.19 15.77 -11.60
N ARG A 30 6.08 15.49 -12.57
CA ARG A 30 7.29 16.29 -12.83
C ARG A 30 7.12 17.34 -13.93
N TYR A 31 6.00 17.30 -14.64
CA TYR A 31 5.63 18.24 -15.68
C TYR A 31 4.18 18.67 -15.43
N ALA A 32 3.93 19.96 -15.58
CA ALA A 32 2.60 20.57 -15.50
C ALA A 32 2.35 21.31 -16.81
N PHE A 33 1.11 21.27 -17.31
CA PHE A 33 0.79 21.77 -18.65
C PHE A 33 -0.27 22.86 -18.60
N LEU A 34 0.19 24.09 -18.76
CA LEU A 34 -0.69 25.25 -18.78
C LEU A 34 -1.54 25.25 -20.06
N LEU A 35 -2.84 25.05 -19.88
CA LEU A 35 -3.84 25.17 -20.94
C LEU A 35 -5.09 25.89 -20.44
N GLU A 36 -6.04 26.11 -21.36
CA GLU A 36 -7.25 26.84 -21.06
C GLU A 36 -8.13 26.13 -20.02
N ALA A 37 -8.79 26.91 -19.14
CA ALA A 37 -9.58 26.35 -18.06
C ALA A 37 -10.69 25.38 -18.53
N THR A 38 -11.34 25.66 -19.66
CA THR A 38 -12.42 24.85 -20.25
C THR A 38 -11.93 23.50 -20.74
N ALA A 39 -10.79 23.49 -21.43
CA ALA A 39 -10.15 22.26 -21.90
C ALA A 39 -9.60 21.43 -20.73
N ASN A 40 -9.10 22.09 -19.67
CA ASN A 40 -8.63 21.38 -18.48
C ASN A 40 -9.80 20.68 -17.75
N GLU A 41 -10.91 21.38 -17.56
CA GLU A 41 -12.11 20.80 -16.96
C GLU A 41 -12.69 19.65 -17.80
N TYR A 42 -12.62 19.76 -19.13
CA TYR A 42 -13.06 18.70 -20.03
C TYR A 42 -12.20 17.44 -19.91
N GLU A 43 -10.87 17.57 -19.94
CA GLU A 43 -9.94 16.44 -19.80
C GLU A 43 -10.00 15.81 -18.40
N ASN A 44 -10.15 16.63 -17.35
CA ASN A 44 -10.31 16.16 -15.98
C ASN A 44 -11.52 15.24 -15.78
N ASN A 45 -12.60 15.48 -16.53
CA ASN A 45 -13.81 14.66 -16.41
C ASN A 45 -13.87 13.51 -17.44
N GLN A 46 -12.83 13.31 -18.26
CA GLN A 46 -12.72 12.20 -19.19
C GLN A 46 -11.87 11.06 -18.61
N LEU A 47 -12.18 9.83 -19.02
CA LEU A 47 -11.36 8.65 -18.67
C LEU A 47 -9.94 8.82 -19.23
N PRO A 48 -8.89 8.43 -18.47
CA PRO A 48 -8.92 7.64 -17.23
C PRO A 48 -8.96 8.45 -15.91
N CYS A 49 -9.44 9.70 -15.92
CA CYS A 49 -9.56 10.56 -14.73
C CYS A 49 -8.21 10.79 -14.01
N ASP A 50 -7.12 10.83 -14.76
CA ASP A 50 -5.75 10.90 -14.26
C ASP A 50 -5.15 12.31 -14.28
N THR A 51 -5.92 13.28 -14.75
CA THR A 51 -5.56 14.69 -14.77
C THR A 51 -6.34 15.45 -13.70
N MET A 52 -5.75 16.48 -13.11
CA MET A 52 -6.44 17.39 -12.19
C MET A 52 -6.12 18.85 -12.47
N LYS A 53 -7.12 19.71 -12.33
CA LYS A 53 -6.92 21.17 -12.29
C LYS A 53 -6.39 21.58 -10.93
N VAL A 54 -5.28 22.32 -10.91
CA VAL A 54 -4.68 22.86 -9.68
C VAL A 54 -4.70 24.38 -9.70
N GLY A 55 -5.23 24.99 -8.62
CA GLY A 55 -5.21 26.43 -8.43
C GLY A 55 -6.31 27.20 -9.18
N ALA A 56 -6.19 28.53 -9.14
CA ALA A 56 -7.12 29.44 -9.81
C ALA A 56 -6.67 29.74 -11.25
N ASN A 57 -7.61 30.19 -12.09
CA ASN A 57 -7.31 30.61 -13.45
C ASN A 57 -6.36 31.83 -13.43
N LEU A 58 -5.33 31.82 -14.28
CA LEU A 58 -4.36 32.92 -14.38
C LEU A 58 -4.99 34.17 -15.03
N ASN A 59 -5.98 33.96 -15.88
CA ASN A 59 -6.72 35.00 -16.59
C ASN A 59 -8.18 34.58 -16.79
N SER A 60 -9.00 35.55 -17.18
CA SER A 60 -10.37 35.32 -17.62
C SER A 60 -10.44 35.69 -19.09
N ILE A 61 -10.47 34.68 -19.96
CA ILE A 61 -10.70 34.82 -21.40
C ILE A 61 -12.04 34.17 -21.72
N GLY A 62 -12.77 34.74 -22.68
CA GLY A 62 -14.02 34.18 -23.18
C GLY A 62 -13.97 33.91 -24.68
N TYR A 63 -14.73 32.91 -25.12
CA TYR A 63 -14.91 32.62 -26.54
C TYR A 63 -15.96 33.55 -27.17
N GLY A 64 -15.78 33.86 -28.45
CA GLY A 64 -16.73 34.63 -29.25
C GLY A 64 -16.83 34.09 -30.66
N ILE A 65 -17.96 34.36 -31.32
CA ILE A 65 -18.17 34.01 -32.73
C ILE A 65 -17.61 35.13 -33.59
N ALA A 66 -16.61 34.82 -34.41
CA ALA A 66 -16.00 35.79 -35.32
C ALA A 66 -16.78 35.86 -36.64
N THR A 67 -17.06 37.07 -37.09
CA THR A 67 -17.61 37.35 -38.43
C THR A 67 -16.63 38.23 -39.22
N PRO A 68 -16.64 38.17 -40.57
CA PRO A 68 -15.85 39.08 -41.38
C PRO A 68 -16.16 40.54 -41.06
N PHE A 69 -15.16 41.41 -41.18
CA PHE A 69 -15.35 42.85 -40.99
C PHE A 69 -16.41 43.39 -41.95
N GLY A 70 -17.37 44.15 -41.41
CA GLY A 70 -18.47 44.74 -42.20
C GLY A 70 -19.61 43.77 -42.53
N SER A 71 -19.66 42.58 -41.94
CA SER A 71 -20.77 41.64 -42.13
C SER A 71 -22.05 42.10 -41.43
N ASP A 72 -23.17 42.16 -42.17
CA ASP A 72 -24.52 42.47 -41.65
C ASP A 72 -25.01 41.44 -40.62
N TRP A 73 -24.40 40.25 -40.58
CA TRP A 73 -24.77 39.18 -39.65
C TRP A 73 -24.27 39.40 -38.23
N LYS A 74 -23.31 40.31 -38.03
CA LYS A 74 -22.70 40.56 -36.73
C LYS A 74 -23.75 40.90 -35.67
N ASP A 75 -24.61 41.86 -35.97
CA ASP A 75 -25.59 42.37 -35.00
C ASP A 75 -26.69 41.35 -34.73
N LEU A 76 -27.12 40.61 -35.77
CA LEU A 76 -28.10 39.54 -35.64
C LEU A 76 -27.59 38.39 -34.76
N ILE A 77 -26.33 37.96 -34.97
CA ILE A 77 -25.69 36.90 -34.17
C ILE A 77 -25.51 37.37 -32.73
N ASN A 78 -25.07 38.61 -32.52
CA ASN A 78 -24.90 39.15 -31.17
C ASN A 78 -26.23 39.19 -30.40
N LEU A 79 -27.32 39.63 -31.04
CA LEU A 79 -28.64 39.62 -30.43
C LEU A 79 -29.14 38.21 -30.14
N ALA A 80 -28.89 37.25 -31.04
CA ALA A 80 -29.26 35.86 -30.83
C ALA A 80 -28.51 35.23 -29.64
N ILE A 81 -27.21 35.50 -29.48
CA ILE A 81 -26.41 35.02 -28.35
C ILE A 81 -26.97 35.57 -27.03
N LEU A 82 -27.28 36.87 -26.98
CA LEU A 82 -27.87 37.49 -25.79
C LEU A 82 -29.21 36.84 -25.42
N ALA A 83 -30.07 36.57 -26.41
CA ALA A 83 -31.34 35.88 -26.20
C ALA A 83 -31.16 34.43 -25.69
N LEU A 84 -30.16 33.70 -26.19
CA LEU A 84 -29.83 32.34 -25.71
C LEU A 84 -29.26 32.35 -24.29
N GLN A 85 -28.50 33.39 -23.94
CA GLN A 85 -27.96 33.58 -22.59
C GLN A 85 -29.07 33.92 -21.59
N GLU A 86 -29.98 34.82 -21.94
CA GLU A 86 -31.13 35.20 -21.09
C GLU A 86 -32.05 34.00 -20.84
N LYS A 87 -32.27 33.16 -21.85
CA LYS A 87 -33.03 31.90 -21.72
C LYS A 87 -32.29 30.81 -20.95
N GLY A 88 -30.99 30.96 -20.69
CA GLY A 88 -30.16 29.95 -20.02
C GLY A 88 -29.85 28.70 -20.85
N GLU A 89 -30.11 28.71 -22.17
CA GLU A 89 -29.87 27.55 -23.03
C GLU A 89 -28.37 27.23 -23.17
N LEU A 90 -27.52 28.27 -23.17
CA LEU A 90 -26.07 28.10 -23.17
C LEU A 90 -25.57 27.34 -21.94
N LYS A 91 -26.12 27.64 -20.76
CA LYS A 91 -25.79 26.93 -19.50
C LYS A 91 -26.23 25.47 -19.56
N LYS A 92 -27.39 25.20 -20.16
CA LYS A 92 -27.88 23.83 -20.37
C LYS A 92 -26.98 23.02 -21.30
N LEU A 93 -26.49 23.65 -22.38
CA LEU A 93 -25.53 23.03 -23.30
C LEU A 93 -24.19 22.75 -22.60
N GLU A 94 -23.68 23.70 -21.82
CA GLU A 94 -22.47 23.54 -21.00
C GLU A 94 -22.59 22.30 -20.08
N MET A 95 -23.67 22.23 -19.27
CA MET A 95 -23.89 21.08 -18.37
C MET A 95 -23.99 19.76 -19.14
N LYS A 96 -24.69 19.75 -20.27
CA LYS A 96 -24.79 18.56 -21.11
C LYS A 96 -23.41 18.06 -21.55
N TRP A 97 -22.60 18.93 -22.15
CA TRP A 97 -21.32 18.51 -22.75
C TRP A 97 -20.19 18.30 -21.73
N TRP A 98 -20.18 19.01 -20.60
CA TRP A 98 -19.10 18.92 -19.60
C TRP A 98 -19.42 18.10 -18.35
N VAL A 99 -20.69 17.83 -18.05
CA VAL A 99 -21.10 17.15 -16.80
C VAL A 99 -21.88 15.86 -17.08
N GLU A 100 -22.80 15.86 -18.05
CA GLU A 100 -23.62 14.67 -18.32
C GLU A 100 -22.88 13.60 -19.13
N LEU A 101 -21.93 14.02 -19.98
CA LEU A 101 -21.16 13.12 -20.85
C LEU A 101 -19.90 12.53 -20.18
N THR A 102 -19.72 12.76 -18.88
CA THR A 102 -18.47 12.39 -18.20
C THR A 102 -18.58 10.99 -17.59
N ASP A 103 -17.67 10.11 -17.98
CA ASP A 103 -17.56 8.75 -17.44
C ASP A 103 -16.73 8.69 -16.14
N CYS A 104 -16.10 9.81 -15.75
CA CYS A 104 -15.41 9.92 -14.47
C CYS A 104 -16.43 10.02 -13.35
N VAL A 105 -16.51 8.98 -12.51
CA VAL A 105 -17.17 9.08 -11.21
C VAL A 105 -16.36 10.10 -10.41
N LYS A 106 -16.87 11.34 -10.31
CA LYS A 106 -16.45 12.25 -9.25
C LYS A 106 -16.85 11.57 -7.96
N ASP A 107 -15.94 10.77 -7.41
CA ASP A 107 -15.98 10.29 -6.04
C ASP A 107 -15.91 11.51 -5.13
N THR A 108 -17.03 12.23 -5.07
CA THR A 108 -17.36 13.20 -4.02
C THR A 108 -17.42 12.48 -2.66
N SER A 109 -17.32 11.14 -2.68
CA SER A 109 -17.10 10.25 -1.55
C SER A 109 -15.64 10.19 -1.09
N ALA A 110 -14.64 10.56 -1.89
CA ALA A 110 -13.23 10.44 -1.47
C ALA A 110 -12.77 11.54 -0.49
N ASP A 111 -13.42 12.71 -0.49
CA ASP A 111 -13.11 13.79 0.47
C ASP A 111 -13.84 13.62 1.83
N GLY A 112 -14.77 12.66 1.94
CA GLY A 112 -15.56 12.45 3.16
C GLY A 112 -15.63 11.01 3.69
N SER A 113 -15.30 9.98 2.89
CA SER A 113 -15.44 8.56 3.25
C SER A 113 -14.14 7.77 3.21
N GLY A 114 -13.01 8.44 3.44
CA GLY A 114 -11.67 7.84 3.50
C GLY A 114 -10.90 8.12 4.80
N ALA A 115 -11.53 8.76 5.80
CA ALA A 115 -10.96 8.84 7.15
C ALA A 115 -11.05 7.49 7.90
N SER A 116 -11.25 6.38 7.19
CA SER A 116 -10.89 5.07 7.69
C SER A 116 -9.38 5.06 7.90
N LEU A 117 -8.97 5.06 9.18
CA LEU A 117 -7.60 4.91 9.67
C LEU A 117 -6.97 3.66 9.03
N ASN A 118 -6.43 3.82 7.81
CA ASN A 118 -5.80 2.73 7.09
C ASN A 118 -4.62 2.25 7.92
N LEU A 119 -4.49 0.93 8.13
CA LEU A 119 -3.41 0.30 8.89
C LEU A 119 -2.03 0.80 8.44
N SER A 120 -1.89 1.15 7.16
CA SER A 120 -0.70 1.76 6.57
C SER A 120 -0.26 3.08 7.23
N LYS A 121 -1.18 3.89 7.77
CA LYS A 121 -0.86 5.13 8.49
C LYS A 121 -0.39 4.87 9.92
N VAL A 122 -0.86 3.78 10.56
CA VAL A 122 -0.52 3.42 11.94
C VAL A 122 0.64 2.40 12.05
N ALA A 123 1.05 1.81 10.91
CA ALA A 123 2.11 0.80 10.82
C ALA A 123 3.45 1.27 11.43
N GLY A 124 3.75 2.58 11.39
CA GLY A 124 4.95 3.15 12.01
C GLY A 124 5.08 2.82 13.50
N ILE A 125 3.96 2.82 14.24
CA ILE A 125 3.94 2.55 15.69
C ILE A 125 4.25 1.07 15.95
N PHE A 126 3.72 0.15 15.13
CA PHE A 126 4.03 -1.27 15.23
C PHE A 126 5.52 -1.56 15.03
N TYR A 127 6.17 -0.91 14.05
CA TYR A 127 7.61 -1.10 13.83
C TYR A 127 8.46 -0.64 15.02
N ILE A 128 8.08 0.45 15.70
CA ILE A 128 8.79 0.93 16.89
C ILE A 128 8.65 -0.07 18.04
N LEU A 129 7.46 -0.62 18.25
CA LEU A 129 7.20 -1.64 19.29
C LEU A 129 8.02 -2.91 19.05
N THR A 130 8.00 -3.45 17.83
CA THR A 130 8.78 -4.65 17.47
C THR A 130 10.28 -4.38 17.58
N GLY A 131 10.74 -3.21 17.13
CA GLY A 131 12.14 -2.79 17.27
C GLY A 131 12.59 -2.69 18.72
N GLY A 132 11.76 -2.11 19.60
CA GLY A 132 12.04 -2.02 21.04
C GLY A 132 12.14 -3.39 21.72
N MET A 133 11.28 -4.34 21.34
CA MET A 133 11.33 -5.70 21.86
C MET A 133 12.62 -6.43 21.45
N ILE A 134 13.07 -6.26 20.21
CA ILE A 134 14.32 -6.87 19.72
C ILE A 134 15.54 -6.22 20.40
N ALA A 135 15.58 -4.88 20.47
CA ALA A 135 16.68 -4.14 21.08
C ALA A 135 16.85 -4.46 22.58
N SER A 136 15.74 -4.55 23.32
CA SER A 136 15.75 -4.95 24.74
C SER A 136 16.24 -6.37 24.93
N MET A 137 15.82 -7.33 24.09
CA MET A 137 16.32 -8.71 24.12
C MET A 137 17.83 -8.77 23.88
N LEU A 138 18.34 -8.01 22.90
CA LEU A 138 19.78 -7.96 22.60
C LEU A 138 20.57 -7.27 23.71
N ALA A 139 20.06 -6.18 24.30
CA ALA A 139 20.70 -5.52 25.42
C ALA A 139 20.80 -6.44 26.64
N ALA A 140 19.73 -7.18 26.94
CA ALA A 140 19.73 -8.18 28.02
C ALA A 140 20.75 -9.29 27.78
N LEU A 141 20.82 -9.85 26.56
CA LEU A 141 21.83 -10.84 26.20
C LEU A 141 23.25 -10.25 26.24
N GLY A 142 23.44 -9.02 25.76
CA GLY A 142 24.72 -8.32 25.79
C GLY A 142 25.22 -8.09 27.21
N GLU A 143 24.38 -7.58 28.11
CA GLU A 143 24.71 -7.44 29.53
C GLU A 143 24.96 -8.79 30.21
N PHE A 144 24.14 -9.79 29.91
CA PHE A 144 24.29 -11.13 30.47
C PHE A 144 25.64 -11.76 30.08
N LEU A 145 26.02 -11.65 28.79
CA LEU A 145 27.32 -12.12 28.31
C LEU A 145 28.47 -11.28 28.86
N TYR A 146 28.32 -9.96 28.98
CA TYR A 146 29.33 -9.08 29.55
C TYR A 146 29.60 -9.40 31.02
N ARG A 147 28.54 -9.54 31.83
CA ARG A 147 28.61 -9.94 33.25
C ARG A 147 29.19 -11.35 33.38
N SER A 148 28.71 -12.31 32.59
CA SER A 148 29.23 -13.69 32.57
C SER A 148 30.71 -13.74 32.20
N ARG A 149 31.18 -12.92 31.26
CA ARG A 149 32.59 -12.84 30.86
C ARG A 149 33.46 -12.15 31.91
N ILE A 150 32.96 -11.12 32.58
CA ILE A 150 33.68 -10.46 33.68
C ILE A 150 33.77 -11.36 34.90
N GLU A 151 32.69 -12.05 35.26
CA GLU A 151 32.70 -13.05 36.34
C GLU A 151 33.58 -14.25 35.98
N ALA A 152 33.60 -14.68 34.71
CA ALA A 152 34.56 -15.68 34.25
C ALA A 152 36.02 -15.19 34.26
N ARG A 153 36.29 -13.88 34.09
CA ARG A 153 37.64 -13.31 34.24
C ARG A 153 38.05 -13.09 35.70
N LYS A 154 37.10 -12.84 36.61
CA LYS A 154 37.33 -12.91 38.06
C LYS A 154 37.46 -14.36 38.55
N SER A 155 36.90 -15.30 37.81
CA SER A 155 37.00 -16.74 38.01
C SER A 155 37.99 -17.35 37.02
N ASP A 156 39.23 -16.85 37.04
CA ASP A 156 40.42 -17.69 36.76
C ASP A 156 40.59 -18.74 37.89
N SER A 157 39.48 -19.34 38.30
CA SER A 157 39.30 -20.44 39.24
C SER A 157 38.43 -21.44 38.50
N ASN A 158 39.07 -22.13 37.55
CA ASN A 158 38.77 -23.37 36.83
C ASN A 158 37.88 -24.44 37.52
N SER A 159 36.80 -24.06 38.18
CA SER A 159 36.00 -24.95 39.02
C SER A 159 34.54 -24.96 38.61
N LEU A 160 33.84 -23.81 38.47
CA LEU A 160 32.38 -23.87 38.25
C LEU A 160 31.97 -24.34 36.84
N VAL A 161 32.53 -23.74 35.78
CA VAL A 161 32.23 -24.17 34.39
C VAL A 161 32.85 -25.52 34.08
N GLY A 162 34.06 -25.79 34.61
CA GLY A 162 34.70 -27.10 34.51
C GLY A 162 33.91 -28.20 35.22
N ASN A 163 33.34 -27.93 36.40
CA ASN A 163 32.52 -28.89 37.13
C ASN A 163 31.13 -29.04 36.51
N PHE A 164 30.53 -27.97 35.99
CA PHE A 164 29.25 -28.09 35.27
C PHE A 164 29.41 -28.88 33.97
N ALA A 165 30.47 -28.62 33.19
CA ALA A 165 30.77 -29.39 31.98
C ALA A 165 31.12 -30.85 32.29
N LYS A 166 31.84 -31.13 33.41
CA LYS A 166 32.11 -32.51 33.87
C LYS A 166 30.84 -33.21 34.36
N ASN A 167 29.98 -32.53 35.12
CA ASN A 167 28.71 -33.06 35.62
C ASN A 167 27.70 -33.30 34.49
N LEU A 168 27.69 -32.44 33.48
CA LEU A 168 26.85 -32.63 32.30
C LEU A 168 27.39 -33.74 31.41
N LYS A 169 28.71 -33.86 31.23
CA LYS A 169 29.33 -34.95 30.47
C LYS A 169 29.14 -36.31 31.15
N SER A 170 29.21 -36.38 32.48
CA SER A 170 28.95 -37.62 33.23
C SER A 170 27.46 -37.99 33.21
N ALA A 171 26.55 -37.04 33.43
CA ALA A 171 25.10 -37.27 33.36
C ALA A 171 24.59 -37.59 31.95
N LEU A 172 25.20 -36.99 30.92
CA LEU A 172 24.85 -37.29 29.53
C LEU A 172 25.49 -38.60 29.06
N SER A 173 26.68 -38.97 29.57
CA SER A 173 27.30 -40.26 29.22
C SER A 173 26.55 -41.46 29.79
N SER A 174 25.95 -41.35 30.98
CA SER A 174 25.12 -42.40 31.56
C SER A 174 23.76 -42.51 30.85
N GLN A 175 23.20 -41.40 30.36
CA GLN A 175 21.98 -41.39 29.55
C GLN A 175 22.22 -41.82 28.09
N LEU A 176 23.37 -41.51 27.49
CA LEU A 176 23.70 -41.97 26.13
C LEU A 176 24.05 -43.46 26.08
N ARG A 177 24.60 -44.05 27.15
CA ARG A 177 24.87 -45.50 27.19
C ARG A 177 23.62 -46.36 27.35
N LEU A 178 22.53 -45.80 27.85
CA LEU A 178 21.21 -46.45 27.90
C LEU A 178 20.38 -46.25 26.61
N SER A 179 20.71 -45.23 25.81
CA SER A 179 20.01 -44.97 24.53
C SER A 179 20.65 -45.69 23.33
N VAL A 180 21.95 -45.98 23.38
CA VAL A 180 22.69 -46.59 22.24
C VAL A 180 22.64 -48.13 22.22
N GLN A 181 22.17 -48.79 23.29
CA GLN A 181 22.05 -50.25 23.30
C GLN A 181 20.78 -50.75 23.99
N GLY A 182 19.67 -50.77 23.23
CA GLY A 182 18.61 -51.77 23.38
C GLY A 182 17.29 -51.29 23.99
N GLY A 183 16.19 -51.56 23.28
CA GLY A 183 14.83 -51.41 23.79
C GLY A 183 14.63 -52.11 25.14
N ALA A 184 13.88 -51.45 26.02
CA ALA A 184 13.61 -51.97 27.35
C ALA A 184 12.45 -53.00 27.29
N VAL A 185 12.79 -54.28 27.48
CA VAL A 185 11.87 -55.33 27.92
C VAL A 185 11.61 -55.13 29.41
N ALA A 186 10.37 -54.86 29.80
CA ALA A 186 9.96 -54.81 31.20
C ALA A 186 9.75 -56.24 31.76
N GLN A 187 10.24 -56.50 32.98
CA GLN A 187 10.05 -57.78 33.68
C GLN A 187 8.58 -57.95 34.15
N PRO A 188 7.97 -59.14 33.99
CA PRO A 188 6.58 -59.37 34.35
C PRO A 188 6.40 -59.46 35.89
N GLY A 189 5.57 -58.59 36.47
CA GLY A 189 5.11 -58.70 37.86
C GLY A 189 5.03 -57.41 38.69
N THR A 190 5.51 -56.26 38.21
CA THR A 190 5.44 -54.98 38.93
C THR A 190 4.28 -54.09 38.47
N GLN A 191 3.75 -53.25 39.37
CA GLN A 191 2.61 -52.34 39.10
C GLN A 191 2.82 -51.41 37.90
N SER A 192 4.08 -51.10 37.57
CA SER A 192 4.49 -50.31 36.41
C SER A 192 4.25 -51.00 35.06
N PHE A 193 4.17 -52.33 35.01
CA PHE A 193 3.86 -53.08 33.78
C PHE A 193 2.37 -52.98 33.42
N GLU A 194 1.48 -52.96 34.42
CA GLU A 194 0.04 -52.84 34.20
C GLU A 194 -0.36 -51.43 33.72
N ALA A 195 0.36 -50.40 34.18
CA ALA A 195 0.17 -49.02 33.75
C ALA A 195 0.55 -48.80 32.27
N ILE A 196 1.64 -49.42 31.81
CA ILE A 196 2.09 -49.35 30.41
C ILE A 196 1.11 -50.10 29.50
N LYS A 197 0.58 -51.25 29.96
CA LYS A 197 -0.44 -52.01 29.22
C LYS A 197 -1.73 -51.20 29.04
N ARG A 198 -2.17 -50.46 30.07
CA ARG A 198 -3.35 -49.58 30.00
C ARG A 198 -3.15 -48.41 29.02
N GLN A 199 -1.95 -47.84 28.97
CA GLN A 199 -1.65 -46.73 28.04
C GLN A 199 -1.57 -47.20 26.58
N GLN A 200 -1.04 -48.39 26.31
CA GLN A 200 -1.00 -48.92 24.94
C GLN A 200 -2.39 -49.29 24.39
N THR A 201 -3.29 -49.84 25.20
CA THR A 201 -4.66 -50.16 24.76
C THR A 201 -5.55 -48.94 24.49
N ALA A 202 -5.20 -47.77 25.02
CA ALA A 202 -5.95 -46.53 24.77
C ALA A 202 -5.58 -45.84 23.45
N SER A 203 -4.47 -46.25 22.81
CA SER A 203 -3.97 -45.64 21.56
C SER A 203 -4.46 -46.33 20.29
N PHE A 204 -5.20 -47.44 20.41
CA PHE A 204 -5.73 -48.19 19.28
C PHE A 204 -7.22 -48.49 19.50
N LEU A 205 -8.11 -47.59 19.07
CA LEU A 205 -9.37 -47.87 18.36
C LEU A 205 -10.00 -46.53 17.84
N PRO A 206 -10.77 -46.54 16.72
CA PRO A 206 -10.96 -45.37 15.84
C PRO A 206 -12.41 -44.79 15.80
N ALA A 207 -12.57 -43.74 14.97
CA ALA A 207 -13.81 -43.10 14.45
C ALA A 207 -14.45 -42.02 15.37
N SER A 208 -15.04 -40.93 14.87
CA SER A 208 -15.75 -40.68 13.60
C SER A 208 -15.92 -39.18 13.26
N ASN A 209 -15.95 -38.92 11.94
CA ASN A 209 -16.56 -37.84 11.12
C ASN A 209 -17.29 -36.65 11.77
N ASP A 210 -17.01 -35.45 11.26
CA ASP A 210 -17.96 -34.66 10.45
C ASP A 210 -17.31 -33.36 9.94
N LYS A 211 -17.38 -33.12 8.62
CA LYS A 211 -17.56 -31.78 7.99
C LYS A 211 -17.59 -31.86 6.46
N ASP A 212 -18.80 -31.81 5.93
CA ASP A 212 -19.10 -31.22 4.63
C ASP A 212 -19.01 -29.69 4.72
N SER A 213 -18.33 -29.06 3.76
CA SER A 213 -18.92 -28.06 2.86
C SER A 213 -17.84 -27.19 2.21
N SER A 214 -17.96 -27.12 0.89
CA SER A 214 -17.30 -26.28 -0.09
C SER A 214 -17.09 -24.81 0.30
N MET A 215 -15.95 -24.24 -0.10
CA MET A 215 -15.93 -23.28 -1.21
C MET A 215 -14.49 -22.88 -1.56
N ALA A 216 -14.14 -23.12 -2.83
CA ALA A 216 -12.95 -22.59 -3.48
C ALA A 216 -13.11 -21.07 -3.68
N SER A 217 -12.01 -20.34 -3.53
CA SER A 217 -11.85 -19.03 -4.17
C SER A 217 -10.40 -18.87 -4.57
N ASP A 218 -10.16 -19.10 -5.85
CA ASP A 218 -9.08 -18.52 -6.63
C ASP A 218 -9.05 -17.00 -6.39
N ASN A 219 -7.93 -16.48 -5.93
CA ASN A 219 -7.65 -15.05 -6.01
C ASN A 219 -6.50 -14.83 -6.98
N ARG A 220 -6.90 -14.59 -8.24
CA ARG A 220 -6.05 -14.17 -9.34
C ARG A 220 -5.60 -12.73 -9.05
N LEU A 221 -4.31 -12.59 -8.81
CA LEU A 221 -3.61 -11.32 -8.66
C LEU A 221 -3.83 -10.45 -9.91
N SER A 222 -4.56 -9.34 -9.77
CA SER A 222 -4.53 -8.22 -10.71
C SER A 222 -3.94 -7.01 -9.99
N PRO A 223 -2.98 -6.29 -10.58
CA PRO A 223 -2.32 -5.18 -9.91
C PRO A 223 -3.26 -3.97 -9.84
N THR A 224 -3.43 -3.44 -8.63
CA THR A 224 -4.09 -2.16 -8.35
C THR A 224 -3.32 -1.03 -9.04
N TYR A 225 -3.91 -0.43 -10.07
CA TYR A 225 -3.42 0.81 -10.68
C TYR A 225 -3.74 1.97 -9.72
N GLN A 226 -2.72 2.54 -9.08
CA GLN A 226 -2.89 3.79 -8.34
C GLN A 226 -3.05 4.93 -9.35
N PRO A 227 -4.14 5.73 -9.31
CA PRO A 227 -4.20 6.95 -10.09
C PRO A 227 -3.22 7.94 -9.47
N TYR A 228 -2.11 8.16 -10.17
CA TYR A 228 -1.31 9.34 -9.95
C TYR A 228 -2.06 10.48 -10.64
N ASN A 229 -2.78 11.28 -9.88
CA ASN A 229 -3.42 12.45 -10.47
C ASN A 229 -2.31 13.44 -10.85
N THR A 230 -2.18 13.70 -12.14
CA THR A 230 -1.20 14.60 -12.70
C THR A 230 -1.82 15.97 -12.89
N ALA A 231 -1.12 17.01 -12.42
CA ALA A 231 -1.59 18.37 -12.56
C ALA A 231 -1.47 18.80 -14.02
N VAL A 232 -2.62 19.11 -14.61
CA VAL A 232 -2.71 19.79 -15.90
C VAL A 232 -2.97 21.25 -15.59
#